data_AF-A0A820S976-F1
#
_entry.id   AF-A0A820S976-F1
#
_cell.length_a   1.000
_cell.length_b   1.000
_cell.length_c   1.000
_cell.angle_alpha   90.00
_cell.angle_beta   90.00
_cell.angle_gamma   90.00
#
_symmetry.space_group_name_H-M   'P 1'
#
loop_
_entity.id
_entity.type
_entity.pdbx_description
1 polymer ?
#
loop_
_entity_poly.entity_id
_entity_poly.type
_entity_poly.pdbx_seq_one_letter_code
_entity_poly.pdbx_strand_id
1 'polypeptide(L)'
;MQLDPIRRRLYGRYKLIIDESEDENAVRLLFQLGILDSNPNQTTIFRMSDFPSDIDNELRNVEILSNIKLCMETGKTILMVNTGRIHGSLYDVFNQNFSIMATDESRKIFSKVAIGPKTIDVVLHED
;
A
#
# COMPACT_ATOMS: atom_id res chain seq x y z
N MET A 1 0.04 -13.86 17.02
CA MET A 1 0.67 -15.03 16.36
C MET A 1 1.18 -14.58 15.01
N GLN A 2 2.51 -14.53 14.80
CA GLN A 2 3.08 -14.15 13.50
C GLN A 2 2.83 -15.29 12.49
N LEU A 3 2.64 -14.93 11.21
CA LEU A 3 2.47 -15.89 10.12
C LEU A 3 3.66 -16.86 10.05
N ASP A 4 3.33 -18.16 10.02
CA ASP A 4 4.28 -19.23 9.70
C ASP A 4 4.93 -18.97 8.32
N PRO A 5 6.26 -19.09 8.15
CA PRO A 5 6.94 -18.87 6.87
C PRO A 5 6.33 -19.60 5.66
N ILE A 6 5.69 -20.76 5.87
CA ILE A 6 4.96 -21.47 4.79
C ILE A 6 3.72 -20.69 4.34
N ARG A 7 3.05 -19.98 5.25
CA ARG A 7 1.87 -19.16 4.95
C ARG A 7 2.22 -17.79 4.38
N ARG A 8 3.42 -17.25 4.65
CA ARG A 8 3.95 -16.08 3.90
C ARG A 8 4.02 -16.35 2.39
N ARG A 9 4.24 -17.60 1.97
CA ARG A 9 4.24 -18.01 0.56
C ARG A 9 2.87 -17.95 -0.12
N LEU A 10 1.76 -17.84 0.62
CA LEU A 10 0.41 -17.73 0.04
C LEU A 10 0.16 -16.33 -0.56
N TYR A 11 0.74 -15.29 0.02
CA TYR A 11 0.56 -13.91 -0.44
C TYR A 11 1.82 -13.46 -1.19
N GLY A 12 1.72 -13.27 -2.51
CA GLY A 12 2.85 -12.81 -3.32
C GLY A 12 3.45 -11.51 -2.77
N ARG A 13 4.77 -11.35 -2.88
CA ARG A 13 5.42 -10.07 -2.51
C ARG A 13 4.97 -8.95 -3.45
N TYR A 14 4.82 -7.75 -2.88
CA TYR A 14 4.63 -6.51 -3.63
C TYR A 14 5.73 -6.30 -4.68
N LYS A 15 5.42 -5.54 -5.73
CA LYS A 15 6.32 -5.31 -6.85
C LYS A 15 6.98 -3.94 -6.70
N LEU A 16 8.30 -3.90 -6.81
CA LEU A 16 9.05 -2.68 -7.06
C LEU A 16 9.29 -2.59 -8.56
N ILE A 17 8.81 -1.52 -9.17
CA ILE A 17 9.01 -1.25 -10.59
C ILE A 17 10.01 -0.11 -10.68
N ILE A 18 11.11 -0.35 -11.39
CA ILE A 18 12.14 0.65 -11.66
C ILE A 18 11.84 1.20 -13.05
N ASP A 19 11.61 2.50 -13.11
CA ASP A 19 11.36 3.23 -14.34
C ASP A 19 12.37 4.37 -14.44
N GLU A 20 13.25 4.30 -15.44
CA GLU A 20 14.25 5.34 -15.70
C GLU A 20 13.72 6.40 -16.68
N SER A 21 12.51 6.23 -17.21
CA SER A 21 11.91 7.22 -18.09
C SER A 21 11.47 8.46 -17.33
N GLU A 22 11.56 9.61 -17.99
CA GLU A 22 11.12 10.90 -17.42
C GLU A 22 9.59 11.06 -17.43
N ASP A 23 8.86 10.17 -18.11
CA ASP A 23 7.42 10.29 -18.39
C ASP A 23 6.54 9.15 -17.84
N GLU A 24 7.01 8.42 -16.82
CA GLU A 24 6.28 7.30 -16.18
C GLU A 24 5.82 6.23 -17.20
N ASN A 25 6.64 5.89 -18.20
CA ASN A 25 6.28 4.92 -19.25
C ASN A 25 5.87 3.57 -18.70
N ALA A 26 6.49 3.11 -17.62
CA ALA A 26 6.13 1.84 -17.00
C ALA A 26 4.69 1.89 -16.47
N VAL A 27 4.27 3.01 -15.86
CA VAL A 27 2.89 3.19 -15.39
C VAL A 27 1.93 3.12 -16.56
N ARG A 28 2.22 3.82 -17.67
CA ARG A 28 1.38 3.79 -18.88
C ARG A 28 1.26 2.38 -19.45
N LEU A 29 2.36 1.63 -19.52
CA LEU A 29 2.38 0.25 -20.01
C LEU A 29 1.56 -0.68 -19.12
N LEU A 30 1.60 -0.53 -17.79
CA LEU A 30 0.81 -1.36 -16.87
C LEU A 30 -0.70 -1.22 -17.14
N PHE A 31 -1.19 -0.01 -17.41
CA PHE A 31 -2.58 0.21 -17.78
C PHE A 31 -2.88 -0.29 -19.20
N GLN A 32 -2.01 -0.01 -20.17
CA GLN A 32 -2.22 -0.43 -21.56
C GLN A 32 -2.27 -1.95 -21.73
N LEU A 33 -1.47 -2.68 -20.95
CA LEU A 33 -1.45 -4.14 -20.94
C LEU A 33 -2.55 -4.76 -20.07
N GLY A 34 -3.38 -3.96 -19.39
CA GLY A 34 -4.44 -4.44 -18.52
C GLY A 34 -3.93 -5.12 -17.24
N ILE A 35 -2.69 -4.85 -16.83
CA ILE A 35 -2.13 -5.33 -15.56
C ILE A 35 -2.72 -4.51 -14.40
N LEU A 36 -2.90 -3.20 -14.62
CA LEU A 36 -3.63 -2.31 -13.73
C LEU A 36 -4.97 -1.92 -14.38
N ASP A 37 -6.03 -1.88 -13.58
CA ASP A 37 -7.35 -1.46 -14.02
C ASP A 37 -7.45 0.08 -13.98
N SER A 38 -7.90 0.69 -15.08
CA SER A 38 -8.09 2.15 -15.17
C SER A 38 -9.27 2.67 -14.33
N ASN A 39 -10.13 1.78 -13.83
CA ASN A 39 -11.25 2.10 -12.95
C ASN A 39 -10.74 2.52 -11.56
N PRO A 40 -11.04 3.73 -11.07
CA PRO A 40 -10.61 4.22 -9.76
C PRO A 40 -11.23 3.45 -8.57
N ASN A 41 -12.23 2.60 -8.83
CA ASN A 41 -12.76 1.68 -7.83
C ASN A 41 -11.92 0.42 -7.66
N GLN A 42 -11.05 0.10 -8.62
CA GLN A 42 -10.18 -1.07 -8.62
C GLN A 42 -8.72 -0.70 -8.36
N THR A 43 -8.22 0.38 -8.96
CA THR A 43 -6.84 0.86 -8.77
C THR A 43 -6.81 2.30 -8.28
N THR A 44 -6.00 2.58 -7.25
CA THR A 44 -5.71 3.93 -6.77
C THR A 44 -4.23 4.24 -6.95
N ILE A 45 -3.93 5.40 -7.54
CA ILE A 45 -2.54 5.87 -7.70
C ILE A 45 -2.25 6.96 -6.66
N PHE A 46 -1.22 6.77 -5.86
CA PHE A 46 -0.69 7.79 -4.96
C PHE A 46 0.61 8.35 -5.54
N ARG A 47 0.57 9.66 -5.86
CA ARG A 47 1.74 10.43 -6.30
C ARG A 47 2.10 11.44 -5.22
N MET A 48 3.37 11.48 -4.85
CA MET A 48 3.92 12.51 -3.99
C MET A 48 4.78 13.47 -4.79
N SER A 49 4.67 14.75 -4.44
CA SER A 49 5.42 15.83 -5.08
C SER A 49 6.86 15.87 -4.56
N ASP A 50 7.80 16.07 -5.49
CA ASP A 50 9.21 16.33 -5.19
C ASP A 50 9.54 17.83 -5.16
N PHE A 51 8.54 18.71 -5.32
CA PHE A 51 8.75 20.15 -5.15
C PHE A 51 9.11 20.47 -3.69
N PRO A 52 10.15 21.28 -3.42
CA PRO A 52 10.62 21.58 -2.07
C PRO A 52 9.55 22.09 -1.10
N SER A 53 8.58 22.86 -1.60
CA SER A 53 7.46 23.39 -0.79
C SER A 53 6.51 22.31 -0.27
N ASP A 54 6.49 21.14 -0.90
CA ASP A 54 5.56 20.06 -0.58
C ASP A 54 6.22 18.96 0.26
N ILE A 55 7.53 19.07 0.53
CA ILE A 55 8.31 18.04 1.21
C ILE A 55 7.93 17.91 2.68
N ASP A 56 7.77 19.03 3.36
CA ASP A 56 7.48 19.09 4.79
C ASP A 56 5.98 19.12 5.09
N ASN A 57 5.14 18.73 4.13
CA ASN A 57 3.69 18.71 4.31
C ASN A 57 3.23 17.43 5.02
N GLU A 58 3.41 17.39 6.33
CA GLU A 58 2.98 16.28 7.18
C GLU A 58 1.48 15.99 7.09
N LEU A 59 0.65 17.03 6.90
CA LEU A 59 -0.78 16.85 6.71
C LEU A 59 -1.07 16.01 5.45
N ARG A 60 -0.35 16.28 4.36
CA ARG A 60 -0.46 15.53 3.11
C ARG A 60 -0.02 14.07 3.27
N ASN A 61 1.02 13.81 4.05
CA ASN A 61 1.47 12.45 4.37
C ASN A 61 0.37 11.68 5.12
N VAL A 62 -0.24 12.32 6.13
CA VAL A 62 -1.36 11.75 6.90
C VAL A 62 -2.57 11.45 6.02
N GLU A 63 -2.93 12.36 5.10
CA GLU A 63 -4.03 12.15 4.15
C GLU A 63 -3.77 10.94 3.23
N ILE A 64 -2.56 10.85 2.65
CA ILE A 64 -2.21 9.75 1.74
C ILE A 64 -2.21 8.42 2.49
N LEU A 65 -1.63 8.36 3.69
CA LEU A 65 -1.63 7.16 4.51
C LEU A 65 -3.05 6.73 4.94
N SER A 66 -3.92 7.69 5.24
CA SER A 66 -5.33 7.42 5.56
C SER A 66 -6.08 6.83 4.36
N ASN A 67 -5.78 7.30 3.15
CA ASN A 67 -6.36 6.74 1.92
C ASN A 67 -5.78 5.37 1.57
N ILE A 68 -4.48 5.14 1.82
CA ILE A 68 -3.86 3.81 1.67
C ILE A 68 -4.53 2.82 2.62
N LYS A 69 -4.72 3.19 3.89
CA LYS A 69 -5.48 2.38 4.86
C LYS A 69 -6.85 1.98 4.30
N LEU A 70 -7.61 2.93 3.76
CA LEU A 70 -8.93 2.63 3.19
C LEU A 70 -8.82 1.67 1.99
N CYS A 71 -7.81 1.83 1.12
CA CYS A 71 -7.56 0.92 0.01
C CYS A 71 -7.21 -0.50 0.48
N MET A 72 -6.42 -0.63 1.55
CA MET A 72 -6.10 -1.91 2.18
C MET A 72 -7.35 -2.60 2.74
N GLU A 73 -8.26 -1.83 3.36
CA GLU A 73 -9.51 -2.34 3.93
C GLU A 73 -10.52 -2.75 2.85
N THR A 74 -10.45 -2.15 1.66
CA THR A 74 -11.42 -2.34 0.57
C THR A 74 -10.90 -3.20 -0.59
N GLY A 75 -9.66 -3.69 -0.53
CA GLY A 75 -9.09 -4.55 -1.57
C GLY A 75 -8.74 -3.84 -2.86
N LYS A 76 -8.48 -2.53 -2.81
CA LYS A 76 -8.04 -1.79 -4.01
C LYS A 76 -6.57 -2.02 -4.29
N THR A 77 -6.23 -2.20 -5.57
CA THR A 77 -4.84 -2.20 -6.02
C THR A 77 -4.25 -0.80 -5.83
N ILE A 78 -3.04 -0.73 -5.28
CA ILE A 78 -2.35 0.53 -5.01
C ILE A 78 -1.12 0.63 -5.90
N LEU A 79 -1.00 1.72 -6.65
CA LEU A 79 0.24 2.12 -7.32
C LEU A 79 0.84 3.32 -6.59
N MET A 80 2.10 3.21 -6.17
CA MET A 80 2.81 4.26 -5.44
C MET A 80 3.93 4.84 -6.30
N VAL A 81 3.93 6.15 -6.51
CA VAL A 81 4.95 6.88 -7.29
C VAL A 81 5.57 7.97 -6.42
N ASN A 82 6.90 7.95 -6.32
CA ASN A 82 7.72 8.89 -5.55
C ASN A 82 7.34 8.99 -4.05
N THR A 83 6.80 7.92 -3.47
CA THR A 83 6.29 7.92 -2.09
C THR A 83 7.32 7.54 -1.02
N GLY A 84 8.62 7.72 -1.28
CA GLY A 84 9.68 7.22 -0.40
C GLY A 84 9.56 7.70 1.06
N ARG A 85 9.04 8.91 1.24
CA ARG A 85 8.88 9.57 2.55
C ARG A 85 7.93 8.83 3.50
N ILE A 86 6.96 8.08 2.96
CA ILE A 86 5.98 7.32 3.77
C ILE A 86 6.27 5.82 3.82
N HIS A 87 7.37 5.35 3.23
CA HIS A 87 7.71 3.92 3.26
C HIS A 87 7.94 3.40 4.69
N GLY A 88 8.52 4.23 5.57
CA GLY A 88 8.68 3.89 6.99
C GLY A 88 7.34 3.62 7.69
N SER A 89 6.30 4.39 7.36
CA SER A 89 4.94 4.20 7.88
C SER A 89 4.28 2.89 7.46
N LEU A 90 4.73 2.29 6.37
CA LEU A 90 4.20 1.06 5.77
C LEU A 90 5.13 -0.13 5.98
N TYR A 91 6.14 0.00 6.85
CA TYR A 91 7.18 -1.02 7.04
C TYR A 91 6.61 -2.42 7.33
N ASP A 92 5.66 -2.53 8.26
CA ASP A 92 5.03 -3.82 8.58
C ASP A 92 4.21 -4.37 7.42
N VAL A 93 3.57 -3.49 6.65
CA VAL A 93 2.81 -3.87 5.46
C VAL A 93 3.75 -4.49 4.42
N PHE A 94 4.81 -3.78 4.03
CA PHE A 94 5.76 -4.22 3.00
C PHE A 94 6.49 -5.51 3.37
N ASN A 95 6.79 -5.71 4.66
CA ASN A 95 7.42 -6.94 5.17
C ASN A 95 6.44 -8.09 5.41
N GLN A 96 5.14 -7.88 5.13
CA GLN A 96 4.09 -8.85 5.38
C GLN A 96 4.06 -9.33 6.84
N ASN A 97 4.25 -8.40 7.78
CA ASN A 97 4.17 -8.66 9.22
C ASN A 97 2.72 -8.67 9.68
N PHE A 98 1.97 -9.68 9.22
CA PHE A 98 0.54 -9.75 9.48
C PHE A 98 0.21 -10.53 10.75
N SER A 99 -0.82 -10.04 11.45
CA SER A 99 -1.49 -10.74 12.53
C SER A 99 -2.83 -11.28 12.04
N ILE A 100 -3.20 -12.47 12.49
CA ILE A 100 -4.47 -13.09 12.15
C ILE A 100 -5.31 -13.20 13.40
N MET A 101 -6.55 -12.75 13.31
CA MET A 101 -7.57 -13.04 14.30
C MET A 101 -8.62 -13.93 13.63
N ALA A 102 -8.74 -15.17 14.10
CA ALA A 102 -9.86 -16.01 13.75
C ALA A 102 -11.01 -15.64 14.69
N THR A 103 -12.12 -15.15 14.14
CA THR A 103 -13.40 -15.15 14.85
C THR A 103 -14.20 -16.37 14.40
N ASP A 104 -15.24 -16.74 15.16
CA ASP A 104 -16.08 -17.90 14.85
C ASP A 104 -16.76 -17.80 13.46
N GLU A 105 -16.86 -16.59 12.90
CA GLU A 105 -17.55 -16.29 11.64
C GLU A 105 -16.59 -15.99 10.47
N SER A 106 -15.39 -15.48 10.71
CA SER A 106 -14.43 -15.15 9.64
C SER A 106 -13.00 -14.99 10.14
N ARG A 107 -12.04 -15.14 9.23
CA ARG A 107 -10.65 -14.80 9.48
C ARG A 107 -10.42 -13.35 9.09
N LYS A 108 -9.83 -12.56 9.99
CA LYS A 108 -9.37 -11.19 9.68
C LYS A 108 -7.86 -11.12 9.75
N ILE A 109 -7.26 -10.49 8.75
CA ILE A 109 -5.82 -10.26 8.66
C ILE A 109 -5.57 -8.78 8.96
N PHE A 110 -4.55 -8.50 9.75
CA PHE A 110 -4.19 -7.16 10.18
C PHE A 110 -2.73 -6.88 9.92
N SER A 111 -2.40 -5.64 9.55
CA SER A 111 -1.05 -5.11 9.55
C SER A 111 -1.00 -3.77 10.27
N LYS A 112 0.17 -3.40 10.77
CA LYS A 112 0.40 -2.11 11.40
C LYS A 112 0.72 -1.05 10.35
N VAL A 113 0.14 0.14 10.52
CA VAL A 113 0.45 1.34 9.73
C VAL A 113 0.65 2.50 10.69
N ALA A 114 1.74 3.24 10.53
CA ALA A 114 1.98 4.47 11.30
C ALA A 114 1.41 5.69 10.56
N ILE A 115 0.48 6.40 11.19
CA ILE A 115 -0.15 7.61 10.66
C ILE A 115 0.07 8.74 11.67
N GLY A 116 0.94 9.70 11.30
CA GLY A 116 1.41 10.71 12.24
C GLY A 116 2.05 10.06 13.48
N PRO A 117 1.68 10.47 14.71
CA PRO A 117 2.26 9.92 15.94
C PRO A 117 1.66 8.58 16.39
N LYS A 118 0.71 7.99 15.64
CA LYS A 118 -0.01 6.78 16.06
C LYS A 118 0.28 5.62 15.12
N THR A 119 0.47 4.44 15.71
CA THR A 119 0.43 3.18 14.97
C THR A 119 -0.93 2.54 15.17
N ILE A 120 -1.57 2.15 14.08
CA ILE A 120 -2.91 1.53 14.08
C ILE A 120 -2.85 0.15 13.43
N ASP A 121 -3.71 -0.75 13.90
CA ASP A 121 -3.95 -2.02 13.22
C ASP A 121 -4.98 -1.81 12.11
N VAL A 122 -4.59 -2.14 10.88
CA VAL A 122 -5.40 -1.98 9.67
C VAL A 122 -5.79 -3.36 9.16
N VAL A 123 -7.09 -3.55 8.89
CA VAL A 123 -7.59 -4.78 8.29
C VAL A 123 -7.12 -4.85 6.84
N LEU A 124 -6.61 -6.00 6.43
CA LEU A 124 -6.26 -6.29 5.05
C LEU A 124 -7.37 -7.09 4.40
N HIS A 125 -7.78 -6.67 3.21
CA HIS A 125 -8.54 -7.49 2.30
C HIS A 125 -7.70 -8.72 1.86
N GLU A 126 -8.35 -9.85 1.58
CA GLU A 126 -7.64 -11.10 1.27
C GLU A 126 -7.18 -11.22 -0.19
N ASP A 127 -7.81 -10.47 -1.10
CA ASP A 127 -7.49 -10.40 -2.53
C ASP A 127 -6.33 -9.43 -2.84
#